data_AF-A0A7C5PEW7-F1
#
_entry.id   AF-A0A7C5PEW7-F1
#
_cell.length_a   1.000
_cell.length_b   1.000
_cell.length_c   1.000
_cell.angle_alpha   90.00
_cell.angle_beta   90.00
_cell.angle_gamma   90.00
#
_symmetry.space_group_name_H-M   'P 1'
#
loop_
_entity.id
_entity.type
_entity.pdbx_description
1 polymer ?
#
loop_
_entity_poly.entity_id
_entity_poly.type
_entity_poly.pdbx_seq_one_letter_code
_entity_poly.pdbx_strand_id
1 'polypeptide(L)'
;MEEQTKKYETKLKEKEEEGYFKVYLLEIEGQNKGKIFEVKPPYSIIGRKYGNILIEDEMVSKKHAQIDILSEDIFYIKDLASTNGTYVNGKKISYQKLEEGDNIKVGSTLLKFLKKIV
;
A
#
# COMPACT_ATOMS: atom_id res chain seq x y z
N MET A 1 -29.44 23.13 -5.91
CA MET A 1 -27.97 22.96 -5.93
C MET A 1 -27.38 22.82 -4.52
N GLU A 2 -27.78 23.66 -3.56
CA GLU A 2 -27.26 23.58 -2.17
C GLU A 2 -27.57 22.25 -1.45
N GLU A 3 -28.69 21.59 -1.73
CA GLU A 3 -29.05 20.29 -1.13
C GLU A 3 -28.16 19.13 -1.58
N GLN A 4 -27.64 19.17 -2.82
CA GLN A 4 -26.73 18.14 -3.33
C GLN A 4 -25.33 18.26 -2.71
N THR A 5 -24.85 19.49 -2.51
CA THR A 5 -23.56 19.76 -1.85
C THR A 5 -23.61 19.36 -0.37
N LYS A 6 -24.69 19.72 0.35
CA LYS A 6 -24.88 19.29 1.74
C LYS A 6 -24.95 17.77 1.89
N LYS A 7 -25.62 17.06 0.97
CA LYS A 7 -25.67 15.59 1.00
C LYS A 7 -24.31 14.94 0.74
N TYR A 8 -23.46 15.56 -0.08
CA TYR A 8 -22.10 15.10 -0.34
C TYR A 8 -21.18 15.36 0.87
N GLU A 9 -21.28 16.54 1.47
CA GLU A 9 -20.56 16.91 2.70
C GLU A 9 -21.00 16.08 3.91
N THR A 10 -22.29 15.76 4.05
CA THR A 10 -22.80 14.86 5.08
C THR A 10 -22.30 13.43 4.87
N LYS A 11 -22.27 12.92 3.63
CA LYS A 11 -21.67 11.61 3.32
C LYS A 11 -20.16 11.54 3.59
N LEU A 12 -19.44 12.65 3.38
CA LEU A 12 -18.03 12.76 3.72
C LEU A 12 -17.84 12.76 5.23
N LYS A 13 -18.68 13.47 5.99
CA LYS A 13 -18.67 13.48 7.45
C LYS A 13 -19.06 12.14 8.07
N GLU A 14 -20.06 11.45 7.53
CA GLU A 14 -20.45 10.11 7.97
C GLU A 14 -19.36 9.06 7.67
N LYS A 15 -18.61 9.22 6.56
CA LYS A 15 -17.38 8.46 6.27
C LYS A 15 -16.19 8.82 7.17
N GLU A 16 -16.17 10.02 7.72
CA GLU A 16 -15.16 10.42 8.72
C GLU A 16 -15.47 9.84 10.11
N GLU A 17 -16.75 9.53 10.42
CA GLU A 17 -17.18 8.96 11.70
C GLU A 17 -17.03 7.42 11.79
N GLU A 18 -17.01 6.69 10.68
CA GLU A 18 -16.48 5.31 10.59
C GLU A 18 -14.96 5.38 10.35
N GLY A 19 -14.18 5.56 11.42
CA GLY A 19 -12.74 5.88 11.39
C GLY A 19 -11.95 5.34 10.19
N TYR A 20 -11.41 6.25 9.37
CA TYR A 20 -10.66 5.88 8.18
C TYR A 20 -9.26 5.37 8.55
N PHE A 21 -8.82 4.28 7.92
CA PHE A 21 -7.47 3.78 8.09
C PHE A 21 -6.49 4.53 7.17
N LYS A 22 -5.45 5.14 7.74
CA LYS A 22 -4.23 5.43 6.99
C LYS A 22 -3.39 4.16 6.89
N VAL A 23 -2.79 3.97 5.74
CA VAL A 23 -2.02 2.76 5.43
C VAL A 23 -0.55 3.10 5.24
N TYR A 24 0.30 2.25 5.79
CA TYR A 24 1.74 2.41 5.80
C TYR A 24 2.45 1.10 5.45
N LEU A 25 3.62 1.23 4.85
CA LEU A 25 4.61 0.16 4.75
C LEU A 25 5.80 0.51 5.62
N LEU A 26 6.13 -0.36 6.58
CA LEU A 26 7.34 -0.27 7.38
C LEU A 26 8.41 -1.17 6.78
N GLU A 27 9.57 -0.63 6.46
CA GLU A 27 10.73 -1.44 6.04
C GLU A 27 11.33 -2.16 7.25
N ILE A 28 11.12 -3.47 7.34
CA ILE A 28 11.62 -4.30 8.44
C ILE A 28 13.00 -4.90 8.14
N GLU A 29 13.30 -5.14 6.87
CA GLU A 29 14.62 -5.56 6.37
C GLU A 29 14.89 -4.87 5.02
N GLY A 30 16.11 -4.36 4.84
CA GLY A 30 16.52 -3.61 3.65
C GLY A 30 17.54 -2.53 4.00
N GLN A 31 17.91 -1.70 3.02
CA GLN A 31 18.90 -0.64 3.20
C GLN A 31 18.43 0.45 4.16
N ASN A 32 17.12 0.71 4.23
CA ASN A 32 16.52 1.78 5.01
C ASN A 32 15.61 1.22 6.11
N LYS A 33 16.06 0.18 6.82
CA LYS A 33 15.32 -0.43 7.93
C LYS A 33 14.78 0.62 8.91
N GLY A 34 13.49 0.53 9.21
CA GLY A 34 12.76 1.47 10.06
C GLY A 34 12.06 2.61 9.29
N LYS A 35 12.32 2.77 7.99
CA LYS A 35 11.64 3.76 7.16
C LYS A 35 10.17 3.38 6.97
N ILE A 36 9.32 4.40 7.03
CA ILE A 36 7.87 4.26 6.86
C ILE A 36 7.48 4.97 5.57
N PHE A 37 6.67 4.29 4.75
CA PHE A 37 6.10 4.82 3.53
C PHE A 37 4.59 4.88 3.66
N GLU A 38 3.98 6.03 3.35
CA GLU A 38 2.52 6.16 3.30
C GLU A 38 1.98 5.60 1.99
N VAL A 39 0.97 4.74 2.07
CA VAL A 39 0.20 4.25 0.91
C VAL A 39 -0.97 5.22 0.72
N LYS A 40 -0.93 5.99 -0.36
CA LYS A 40 -1.94 6.98 -0.71
C LYS A 40 -3.01 6.38 -1.63
N PRO A 41 -4.30 6.76 -1.46
CA PRO A 41 -5.35 6.39 -2.39
C PRO A 41 -5.22 7.15 -3.74
N PRO A 42 -5.77 6.60 -4.84
CA PRO A 42 -6.45 5.31 -4.93
C PRO A 42 -5.47 4.12 -4.97
N TYR A 43 -4.20 4.37 -5.25
CA TYR A 43 -3.15 3.34 -5.22
C TYR A 43 -1.77 3.97 -5.04
N SER A 44 -0.82 3.16 -4.61
CA SER A 44 0.61 3.50 -4.57
C SER A 44 1.45 2.44 -5.27
N ILE A 45 2.51 2.88 -5.92
CA ILE A 45 3.42 2.02 -6.67
C ILE A 45 4.72 1.89 -5.89
N ILE A 46 5.09 0.64 -5.66
CA ILE A 46 6.38 0.23 -5.11
C ILE A 46 7.34 -0.01 -6.27
N GLY A 47 8.52 0.59 -6.23
CA GLY A 47 9.54 0.39 -7.24
C GLY A 47 10.87 1.00 -6.85
N ARG A 48 11.92 0.68 -7.60
CA ARG A 48 13.24 1.28 -7.39
C ARG A 48 13.38 2.68 -7.99
N LYS A 49 12.67 2.96 -9.09
CA LYS A 49 12.79 4.22 -9.84
C LYS A 49 11.47 4.92 -10.16
N TYR A 50 10.37 4.17 -10.22
CA TYR A 50 9.04 4.69 -10.56
C TYR A 50 8.05 4.35 -9.45
N GLY A 51 7.18 5.32 -9.17
CA GLY A 51 6.18 5.23 -8.12
C GLY A 51 6.40 6.26 -7.03
N ASN A 52 5.59 6.16 -5.99
CA ASN A 52 5.63 7.02 -4.80
C ASN A 52 6.25 6.30 -3.58
N ILE A 53 6.42 4.98 -3.66
CA ILE A 53 7.13 4.19 -2.66
C ILE A 53 8.43 3.70 -3.30
N LEU A 54 9.50 4.46 -3.08
CA LEU A 54 10.81 4.17 -3.65
C LEU A 54 11.64 3.32 -2.69
N ILE A 55 11.96 2.10 -3.14
CA ILE A 55 12.77 1.14 -2.41
C ILE A 55 14.18 1.12 -2.98
N GLU A 56 15.16 1.39 -2.13
CA GLU A 56 16.58 1.33 -2.48
C GLU A 56 17.06 -0.12 -2.42
N ASP A 57 16.78 -0.86 -3.48
CA ASP A 57 17.21 -2.24 -3.66
C ASP A 57 17.35 -2.54 -5.15
N GLU A 58 18.54 -2.96 -5.58
CA GLU A 58 18.85 -3.30 -6.97
C GLU A 58 18.02 -4.48 -7.50
N MET A 59 17.60 -5.39 -6.62
CA MET A 59 16.70 -6.50 -6.93
C MET A 59 15.24 -6.07 -7.08
N VAL A 60 14.91 -4.83 -6.74
CA VAL A 60 13.59 -4.26 -6.99
C VAL A 60 13.54 -3.69 -8.41
N SER A 61 12.61 -4.19 -9.21
CA SER A 61 12.28 -3.64 -10.53
C SER A 61 11.93 -2.16 -10.46
N LYS A 62 12.19 -1.42 -11.55
CA LYS A 62 11.94 0.03 -11.62
C LYS A 62 10.50 0.39 -11.23
N LYS A 63 9.54 -0.42 -11.68
CA LYS A 63 8.13 -0.48 -11.27
C LYS A 63 7.87 -1.94 -10.89
N HIS A 64 7.56 -2.22 -9.62
CA HIS A 64 7.61 -3.60 -9.09
C HIS A 64 6.24 -4.12 -8.70
N ALA A 65 5.56 -3.41 -7.82
CA ALA A 65 4.24 -3.79 -7.30
C ALA A 65 3.37 -2.55 -7.15
N GLN A 66 2.07 -2.76 -7.03
CA GLN A 66 1.10 -1.71 -6.73
C GLN A 66 0.19 -2.17 -5.62
N ILE A 67 -0.05 -1.28 -4.66
CA ILE A 67 -1.06 -1.47 -3.62
C ILE A 67 -2.26 -0.60 -4.00
N ASP A 68 -3.41 -1.23 -4.18
CA ASP A 68 -4.70 -0.61 -4.46
C ASP A 68 -5.48 -0.44 -3.15
N ILE A 69 -6.09 0.73 -2.98
CA ILE A 69 -7.04 1.04 -1.91
C ILE A 69 -8.43 1.10 -2.55
N LEU A 70 -9.20 0.02 -2.41
CA LEU A 70 -10.51 -0.11 -3.05
C LEU A 70 -11.64 0.47 -2.20
N SER A 71 -11.50 0.42 -0.88
CA SER A 71 -12.36 1.07 0.11
C SER A 71 -11.57 1.29 1.41
N GLU A 72 -12.23 1.76 2.48
CA GLU A 72 -11.60 2.10 3.77
C GLU A 72 -10.82 0.95 4.42
N ASP A 73 -11.22 -0.30 4.19
CA ASP A 73 -10.54 -1.48 4.76
C ASP A 73 -10.24 -2.59 3.72
N ILE A 74 -10.35 -2.26 2.43
CA ILE A 74 -10.11 -3.22 1.36
C ILE A 74 -8.87 -2.82 0.57
N PHE A 75 -7.79 -3.56 0.81
CA PHE A 75 -6.49 -3.35 0.21
C PHE A 75 -6.05 -4.57 -0.59
N TYR A 76 -5.46 -4.34 -1.74
CA TYR A 76 -4.89 -5.40 -2.56
C TYR A 76 -3.49 -5.02 -3.01
N ILE A 77 -2.64 -6.02 -3.20
CA ILE A 77 -1.35 -5.88 -3.86
C ILE A 77 -1.35 -6.66 -5.16
N LYS A 78 -0.83 -6.05 -6.23
CA LYS A 78 -0.49 -6.73 -7.48
C LYS A 78 1.00 -6.63 -7.78
N ASP A 79 1.56 -7.72 -8.27
CA ASP A 79 2.86 -7.71 -8.94
C ASP A 79 2.70 -7.09 -10.33
N LEU A 80 3.64 -6.22 -10.73
CA LEU A 80 3.62 -5.52 -12.01
C LEU A 80 4.60 -6.13 -13.01
N ALA A 81 4.60 -7.47 -13.11
CA ALA A 81 5.55 -8.25 -13.88
C ALA A 81 7.00 -7.95 -13.48
N SER A 82 7.24 -7.93 -12.16
CA SER A 82 8.57 -7.69 -11.62
C SER A 82 9.52 -8.86 -11.92
N THR A 83 10.81 -8.57 -11.99
CA THR A 83 11.84 -9.56 -12.34
C THR A 83 11.93 -10.68 -11.30
N ASN A 84 11.89 -10.32 -10.02
CA ASN A 84 12.04 -11.28 -8.91
C ASN A 84 10.69 -11.72 -8.33
N GLY A 85 9.59 -11.07 -8.70
CA GLY A 85 8.26 -11.33 -8.16
C GLY A 85 8.02 -10.63 -6.82
N THR A 86 6.74 -10.47 -6.50
CA THR A 86 6.26 -10.01 -5.20
C THR A 86 5.81 -11.20 -4.36
N TYR A 87 6.14 -11.19 -3.07
CA TYR A 87 5.74 -12.23 -2.14
C TYR A 87 4.99 -11.63 -0.95
N VAL A 88 3.95 -12.31 -0.49
CA VAL A 88 3.22 -11.97 0.74
C VAL A 88 3.28 -13.18 1.66
N ASN A 89 3.77 -12.98 2.89
CA ASN A 89 3.95 -14.03 3.89
C ASN A 89 4.69 -15.27 3.33
N GLY A 90 5.74 -15.02 2.54
CA GLY A 90 6.57 -16.06 1.92
C GLY A 90 5.99 -16.72 0.67
N LYS A 91 4.76 -16.40 0.27
CA LYS A 91 4.12 -16.96 -0.94
C LYS A 91 4.22 -15.96 -2.09
N LYS A 92 4.69 -16.41 -3.26
CA LYS A 92 4.73 -15.58 -4.47
C LYS A 92 3.30 -15.30 -4.94
N ILE A 93 3.00 -14.04 -5.28
CA ILE A 93 1.67 -13.61 -5.71
C ILE A 93 1.71 -12.89 -7.04
N SER A 94 0.56 -12.86 -7.71
CA SER A 94 0.28 -11.94 -8.82
C SER A 94 -0.72 -10.86 -8.40
N TYR A 95 -1.72 -11.24 -7.62
CA TYR A 95 -2.71 -10.35 -7.00
C TYR A 95 -3.24 -10.98 -5.72
N GLN A 96 -3.29 -10.24 -4.61
CA GLN A 96 -3.78 -10.74 -3.33
C GLN A 96 -4.34 -9.61 -2.46
N LYS A 97 -5.36 -9.93 -1.65
CA LYS A 97 -5.82 -9.05 -0.55
C LYS A 97 -4.71 -8.92 0.50
N LEU A 98 -4.51 -7.71 1.01
CA LEU A 98 -3.61 -7.46 2.14
C LEU A 98 -4.39 -7.28 3.44
N GLU A 99 -3.84 -7.85 4.51
CA GLU A 99 -4.33 -7.72 5.88
C GLU A 99 -3.29 -7.04 6.78
N GLU A 100 -3.75 -6.52 7.92
CA GLU A 100 -2.87 -5.91 8.91
C GLU A 100 -1.74 -6.84 9.34
N GLY A 101 -0.51 -6.34 9.28
CA GLY A 101 0.67 -7.06 9.71
C GLY A 101 1.27 -8.01 8.66
N ASP A 102 0.69 -8.10 7.46
CA ASP A 102 1.25 -8.90 6.36
C ASP A 102 2.67 -8.45 6.00
N ASN A 103 3.53 -9.43 5.75
CA ASN A 103 4.90 -9.18 5.28
C ASN A 103 4.96 -9.28 3.76
N ILE A 104 5.34 -8.18 3.12
CA ILE A 104 5.49 -8.04 1.68
C ILE A 104 6.99 -8.03 1.36
N LYS A 105 7.46 -9.01 0.60
CA LYS A 105 8.84 -9.05 0.11
C LYS A 105 8.90 -8.64 -1.36
N VAL A 106 9.76 -7.68 -1.66
CA VAL A 106 10.11 -7.24 -3.02
C VAL A 106 11.62 -7.20 -3.15
N GLY A 107 12.18 -7.93 -4.11
CA GLY A 107 13.64 -8.10 -4.18
C GLY A 107 14.19 -8.75 -2.89
N SER A 108 15.15 -8.09 -2.26
CA SER A 108 15.72 -8.43 -0.95
C SER A 108 15.07 -7.69 0.23
N THR A 109 14.31 -6.62 -0.03
CA THR A 109 13.61 -5.82 0.98
C THR A 109 12.35 -6.53 1.49
N LEU A 110 12.15 -6.48 2.81
CA LEU A 110 10.95 -6.94 3.50
C LEU A 110 10.22 -5.74 4.11
N LEU A 111 8.96 -5.58 3.72
CA LEU A 111 8.05 -4.52 4.16
C LEU A 111 6.93 -5.15 5.00
N LYS A 112 6.48 -4.44 6.04
CA LYS A 112 5.30 -4.82 6.82
C LYS A 112 4.15 -3.87 6.53
N PHE A 113 3.00 -4.42 6.18
CA PHE A 113 1.77 -3.66 5.96
C PHE A 113 1.12 -3.29 7.28
N LEU A 114 0.83 -2.01 7.47
CA LEU A 114 0.26 -1.46 8.71
C LEU A 114 -0.90 -0.51 8.41
N LYS A 115 -1.94 -0.59 9.22
CA LYS A 115 -3.16 0.23 9.21
C LYS A 115 -3.21 1.00 10.51
N LYS A 116 -3.46 2.30 10.42
CA LYS A 116 -3.61 3.18 11.58
C LYS A 116 -4.95 3.87 11.52
N ILE A 117 -5.76 3.69 12.56
CA ILE A 117 -6.98 4.46 12.78
C ILE A 117 -6.57 5.92 12.99
N VAL A 118 -7.25 6.82 12.29
CA VAL A 118 -7.06 8.28 12.42
C VAL A 118 -8.28 8.92 13.06
#